data_AF-A0A353YWZ7-F1
#
_entry.id   AF-A0A353YWZ7-F1
#
_cell.length_a   1.000
_cell.length_b   1.000
_cell.length_c   1.000
_cell.angle_alpha   90.00
_cell.angle_beta   90.00
_cell.angle_gamma   90.00
#
_symmetry.space_group_name_H-M   'P 1'
#
loop_
_entity.id
_entity.type
_entity.pdbx_description
1 polymer ?
#
loop_
_entity_poly.entity_id
_entity_poly.type
_entity_poly.pdbx_seq_one_letter_code
_entity_poly.pdbx_strand_id
1 'polypeptide(L)'
;MKKLNVSFLILILIVTLLNHTNAQDFQINDTRLGDENVSYVNPEISPVGDYMVWIEIDTTNGFSGQVWHCGLDPDTGDLIPSNGKGFSAFAANVYGRPADWGLDANGPYYVGLNLAGQFVVVRPTGATSANVEVLSTPPDNRRRVIYPSQLPGVDARFMVYILNENVPGWSNNPANNSFELRFMNLDNPNEEITIETQTRTFPSAVGMDVIVPRWIKSTPYLTYGFFDNNNFAQIKEFNAFAPLDSPLVVTNDQNIKTDGHPINNPFNNKQYIVSGFGGGESALVYRRNQPSQSFVSIETITTPTPNLLNPTLNQSHEPFFFDDQLYTTFQVNEDGGTFLDTTWNEPGEIWITSIDDLQQNMWLINDFDTELNISEPEPYTGNDKIFVYYSGKA
;
A
#
# COMPACT_ATOMS: atom_id res chain seq x y z
N MET A 1 45.95 35.91 17.95
CA MET A 1 45.68 34.69 17.17
C MET A 1 45.46 33.53 18.14
N LYS A 2 44.20 33.07 18.31
CA LYS A 2 43.90 31.91 19.17
C LYS A 2 44.33 30.65 18.44
N LYS A 3 45.19 29.83 19.06
CA LYS A 3 45.58 28.52 18.53
C LYS A 3 44.33 27.65 18.46
N LEU A 4 43.94 27.27 17.24
CA LEU A 4 42.87 26.31 17.01
C LEU A 4 43.30 24.97 17.60
N ASN A 5 42.48 24.38 18.47
CA ASN A 5 42.84 23.19 19.22
C ASN A 5 42.83 21.97 18.28
N VAL A 6 43.98 21.34 18.07
CA VAL A 6 44.16 20.21 17.14
C VAL A 6 43.19 19.06 17.47
N SER A 7 42.87 18.84 18.75
CA SER A 7 41.90 17.84 19.18
C SER A 7 40.47 18.12 18.69
N PHE A 8 40.10 19.39 18.51
CA PHE A 8 38.78 19.77 18.00
C PHE A 8 38.67 19.51 16.49
N LEU A 9 39.76 19.72 15.75
CA LEU A 9 39.83 19.41 14.32
C LEU A 9 39.77 17.91 14.03
N ILE A 10 40.46 17.09 14.85
CA ILE A 10 40.40 15.64 14.74
C ILE A 10 38.99 15.12 15.05
N LEU A 11 38.30 15.68 16.05
CA LEU A 11 36.92 15.32 16.34
C LEU A 11 35.97 15.67 15.19
N ILE A 12 36.09 16.86 14.60
CA ILE A 12 35.30 17.24 13.42
C ILE A 12 35.57 16.30 12.25
N LEU A 13 36.84 15.94 12.01
CA LEU A 13 37.23 15.03 10.93
C LEU A 13 36.67 13.61 11.17
N ILE A 14 36.71 13.11 12.40
CA ILE A 14 36.15 11.80 12.77
C ILE A 14 34.63 11.82 12.62
N VAL A 15 33.95 12.88 13.06
CA VAL A 15 32.49 13.01 12.89
C VAL A 15 32.12 13.11 11.41
N THR A 16 32.87 13.86 10.59
CA THR A 16 32.62 13.94 9.14
C THR A 16 32.95 12.63 8.41
N LEU A 17 34.00 11.90 8.80
CA LEU A 17 34.31 10.57 8.26
C LEU A 17 33.28 9.52 8.67
N LEU A 18 32.80 9.54 9.92
CA LEU A 18 31.71 8.68 10.39
C LEU A 18 30.38 9.01 9.69
N ASN A 19 30.10 10.29 9.42
CA ASN A 19 28.93 10.68 8.65
C ASN A 19 29.04 10.33 7.16
N HIS A 20 30.24 10.37 6.57
CA HIS A 20 30.45 9.96 5.17
C HIS A 20 30.49 8.45 4.96
N THR A 21 30.80 7.66 5.99
CA THR A 21 30.84 6.18 5.88
C THR A 21 29.48 5.50 6.02
N ASN A 22 28.44 6.27 6.36
CA ASN A 22 27.06 5.77 6.47
C ASN A 22 26.14 6.26 5.33
N ALA A 23 26.69 6.86 4.27
CA ALA A 23 25.89 7.09 3.07
C ALA A 23 25.59 5.73 2.44
N GLN A 24 24.36 5.24 2.58
CA GLN A 24 23.88 4.11 1.81
C GLN A 24 23.90 4.51 0.33
N ASP A 25 24.77 3.87 -0.44
CA ASP A 25 24.77 3.97 -1.90
C ASP A 25 23.73 2.97 -2.44
N PHE A 26 22.67 3.48 -3.05
CA PHE A 26 21.75 2.67 -3.84
C PHE A 26 22.28 2.59 -5.28
N GLN A 27 22.40 1.37 -5.80
CA GLN A 27 22.73 1.14 -7.20
C GLN A 27 21.43 0.86 -7.97
N ILE A 28 21.12 1.71 -8.95
CA ILE A 28 20.01 1.50 -9.87
C ILE A 28 20.38 0.30 -10.77
N ASN A 29 19.49 -0.69 -10.83
CA ASN A 29 19.66 -1.89 -11.65
C ASN A 29 18.29 -2.46 -12.03
N ASP A 30 17.59 -1.75 -12.91
CA ASP A 30 16.26 -2.14 -13.35
C ASP A 30 16.34 -3.41 -14.18
N THR A 31 15.58 -4.43 -13.75
CA THR A 31 15.48 -5.70 -14.46
C THR A 31 14.02 -6.01 -14.72
N ARG A 32 13.70 -6.35 -15.97
CA ARG A 32 12.35 -6.81 -16.32
C ARG A 32 12.15 -8.24 -15.84
N LEU A 33 11.07 -8.46 -15.10
CA LEU A 33 10.69 -9.77 -14.55
C LEU A 33 9.35 -10.24 -15.14
N GLY A 34 9.11 -11.55 -15.11
CA GLY A 34 7.83 -12.13 -15.51
C GLY A 34 7.70 -12.46 -17.01
N ASP A 35 6.47 -12.74 -17.42
CA ASP A 35 6.07 -12.96 -18.81
C ASP A 35 5.77 -11.61 -19.47
N GLU A 36 6.56 -11.25 -20.49
CA GLU A 36 6.41 -9.96 -21.18
C GLU A 36 5.08 -9.83 -21.97
N ASN A 37 4.31 -10.91 -22.11
CA ASN A 37 3.07 -10.92 -22.87
C ASN A 37 1.82 -10.77 -21.99
N VAL A 38 1.98 -10.57 -20.69
CA VAL A 38 0.86 -10.41 -19.75
C VAL A 38 0.91 -9.07 -19.02
N SER A 39 -0.26 -8.65 -18.55
CA SER A 39 -0.38 -7.48 -17.69
C SER A 39 -0.44 -7.93 -16.24
N TYR A 40 0.64 -7.65 -15.51
CA TYR A 40 0.67 -7.76 -14.05
C TYR A 40 -0.06 -6.56 -13.49
N VAL A 41 -1.22 -6.78 -12.86
CA VAL A 41 -1.99 -5.71 -12.23
C VAL A 41 -2.03 -5.94 -10.73
N ASN A 42 -1.79 -4.88 -9.96
CA ASN A 42 -1.85 -4.86 -8.51
C ASN A 42 -1.00 -5.99 -7.88
N PRO A 43 0.30 -6.06 -8.19
CA PRO A 43 1.19 -6.94 -7.43
C PRO A 43 1.14 -6.53 -5.96
N GLU A 44 1.05 -7.50 -5.06
CA GLU A 44 1.08 -7.27 -3.61
C GLU A 44 2.03 -8.29 -3.02
N ILE A 45 2.92 -7.86 -2.13
CA ILE A 45 3.96 -8.72 -1.55
C ILE A 45 3.57 -9.14 -0.14
N SER A 46 3.73 -10.44 0.13
CA SER A 46 3.36 -10.99 1.42
C SER A 46 4.28 -10.44 2.51
N PRO A 47 3.75 -10.08 3.70
CA PRO A 47 4.57 -9.61 4.81
C PRO A 47 5.55 -10.67 5.32
N VAL A 48 5.32 -11.96 5.01
CA VAL A 48 6.19 -13.09 5.34
C VAL A 48 6.08 -14.19 4.28
N GLY A 49 7.08 -15.05 4.18
CA GLY A 49 7.00 -16.30 3.40
C GLY A 49 7.27 -16.16 1.91
N ASP A 50 7.76 -15.00 1.47
CA ASP A 50 8.33 -14.78 0.14
C ASP A 50 7.35 -15.08 -1.01
N TYR A 51 6.15 -14.50 -0.92
CA TYR A 51 5.11 -14.64 -1.94
C TYR A 51 4.70 -13.28 -2.53
N MET A 52 4.27 -13.31 -3.79
CA MET A 52 3.59 -12.20 -4.45
C MET A 52 2.25 -12.68 -5.02
N VAL A 53 1.20 -11.89 -4.86
CA VAL A 53 -0.13 -12.11 -5.46
C VAL A 53 -0.39 -11.01 -6.48
N TRP A 54 -1.05 -11.34 -7.59
CA TRP A 54 -1.36 -10.39 -8.67
C TRP A 54 -2.52 -10.90 -9.51
N ILE A 55 -3.10 -10.06 -10.37
CA ILE A 55 -4.14 -10.46 -11.32
C ILE A 55 -3.69 -10.30 -12.78
N GLU A 56 -3.85 -11.35 -13.57
CA GLU A 56 -3.72 -11.32 -15.03
C GLU A 56 -5.07 -10.92 -15.63
N ILE A 57 -5.20 -9.66 -16.03
CA ILE A 57 -6.45 -9.13 -16.62
C ILE A 57 -6.63 -9.66 -18.04
N ASP A 58 -7.83 -10.16 -18.33
CA ASP A 58 -8.28 -10.50 -19.68
C ASP A 58 -8.44 -9.21 -20.49
N THR A 59 -7.49 -8.97 -21.40
CA THR A 59 -7.46 -7.77 -22.24
C THR A 59 -8.59 -7.66 -23.25
N THR A 60 -9.36 -8.74 -23.48
CA THR A 60 -10.53 -8.71 -24.36
C THR A 60 -11.74 -8.01 -23.72
N ASN A 61 -11.83 -8.04 -22.39
CA ASN A 61 -12.91 -7.39 -21.64
C ASN A 61 -12.44 -6.32 -20.63
N GLY A 62 -11.16 -6.34 -20.26
CA GLY A 62 -10.53 -5.38 -19.36
C GLY A 62 -11.09 -5.38 -17.92
N PHE A 63 -11.88 -6.40 -17.55
CA PHE A 63 -12.67 -6.38 -16.33
C PHE A 63 -12.52 -7.63 -15.47
N SER A 64 -12.32 -8.79 -16.09
CA SER A 64 -12.09 -10.06 -15.39
C SER A 64 -10.65 -10.50 -15.59
N GLY A 65 -10.17 -11.35 -14.69
CA GLY A 65 -8.81 -11.86 -14.76
C GLY A 65 -8.61 -13.10 -13.90
N GLN A 66 -7.43 -13.69 -14.04
CA GLN A 66 -7.00 -14.81 -13.22
C GLN A 66 -6.12 -14.29 -12.09
N VAL A 67 -6.48 -14.59 -10.83
CA VAL A 67 -5.63 -14.30 -9.68
C VAL A 67 -4.55 -15.38 -9.59
N TRP A 68 -3.30 -14.94 -9.53
CA TRP A 68 -2.12 -15.77 -9.40
C TRP A 68 -1.39 -15.45 -8.10
N HIS A 69 -0.71 -16.43 -7.53
CA HIS A 69 0.43 -16.15 -6.67
C HIS A 69 1.67 -16.89 -7.14
N CYS A 70 2.84 -16.37 -6.81
CA CYS A 70 4.14 -17.00 -7.03
C CYS A 70 5.05 -16.79 -5.81
N GLY A 71 6.17 -17.49 -5.78
CA GLY A 71 7.24 -17.22 -4.83
C GLY A 71 8.17 -16.11 -5.30
N LEU A 72 8.95 -15.56 -4.37
CA LEU A 72 10.05 -14.63 -4.59
C LEU A 72 11.33 -15.27 -4.06
N ASP A 73 12.43 -15.15 -4.79
CA ASP A 73 13.74 -15.53 -4.27
C ASP A 73 14.27 -14.43 -3.32
N PRO A 74 14.51 -14.70 -2.03
CA PRO A 74 14.98 -13.69 -1.07
C PRO A 74 16.41 -13.20 -1.31
N ASP A 75 17.21 -13.89 -2.12
CA ASP A 75 18.60 -13.53 -2.43
C ASP A 75 18.71 -12.73 -3.74
N THR A 76 17.85 -13.05 -4.73
CA THR A 76 17.91 -12.44 -6.08
C THR A 76 16.74 -11.53 -6.43
N GLY A 77 15.59 -11.67 -5.75
CA GLY A 77 14.34 -10.98 -6.12
C GLY A 77 13.63 -11.60 -7.34
N ASP A 78 14.09 -12.72 -7.86
CA ASP A 78 13.45 -13.37 -9.01
C ASP A 78 12.11 -14.00 -8.65
N LEU A 79 11.18 -14.01 -9.62
CA LEU A 79 9.91 -14.71 -9.48
C LEU A 79 10.09 -16.23 -9.55
N ILE A 80 9.32 -16.98 -8.77
CA ILE A 80 9.29 -18.44 -8.78
C ILE A 80 7.85 -18.91 -9.02
N PRO A 81 7.51 -19.46 -10.20
CA PRO A 81 8.34 -19.55 -11.41
C PRO A 81 8.66 -18.19 -12.02
N SER A 82 9.68 -18.12 -12.89
CA SER A 82 10.20 -16.88 -13.47
C SER A 82 9.19 -16.07 -14.28
N ASN A 83 8.11 -16.70 -14.73
CA ASN A 83 7.00 -16.05 -15.42
C ASN A 83 5.88 -15.57 -14.46
N GLY A 84 6.08 -15.62 -13.14
CA GLY A 84 5.10 -15.22 -12.12
C GLY A 84 3.81 -16.05 -12.07
N LYS A 85 3.61 -17.01 -12.97
CA LYS A 85 2.40 -17.86 -13.05
C LYS A 85 2.59 -19.12 -12.21
N GLY A 86 2.65 -18.94 -10.90
CA GLY A 86 2.80 -20.02 -9.93
C GLY A 86 1.51 -20.80 -9.73
N PHE A 87 0.72 -20.45 -8.72
CA PHE A 87 -0.57 -21.06 -8.44
C PHE A 87 -1.72 -20.23 -9.02
N SER A 88 -2.59 -20.89 -9.80
CA SER A 88 -3.81 -20.30 -10.34
C SER A 88 -4.93 -20.40 -9.30
N ALA A 89 -5.22 -19.30 -8.61
CA ALA A 89 -6.07 -19.34 -7.43
C ALA A 89 -7.57 -19.35 -7.75
N PHE A 90 -8.07 -18.30 -8.42
CA PHE A 90 -9.45 -18.17 -8.86
C PHE A 90 -9.56 -17.06 -9.91
N ALA A 91 -10.57 -17.17 -10.78
CA ALA A 91 -10.93 -16.06 -11.66
C ALA A 91 -11.75 -15.03 -10.88
N ALA A 92 -11.42 -13.75 -11.02
CA ALA A 92 -12.04 -12.64 -10.32
C ALA A 92 -12.45 -11.54 -11.30
N ASN A 93 -13.37 -10.68 -10.88
CA ASN A 93 -13.47 -9.36 -11.49
C ASN A 93 -12.38 -8.45 -10.89
N VAL A 94 -12.00 -7.38 -11.60
CA VAL A 94 -10.91 -6.49 -11.20
C VAL A 94 -11.16 -5.83 -9.85
N TYR A 95 -12.43 -5.56 -9.48
CA TYR A 95 -12.77 -4.93 -8.20
C TYR A 95 -12.73 -5.91 -7.02
N GLY A 96 -12.94 -7.19 -7.26
CA GLY A 96 -12.93 -8.27 -6.28
C GLY A 96 -11.58 -9.00 -6.17
N ARG A 97 -10.53 -8.50 -6.83
CA ARG A 97 -9.17 -9.00 -6.62
C ARG A 97 -8.73 -8.78 -5.16
N PRO A 98 -7.79 -9.58 -4.64
CA PRO A 98 -7.14 -9.27 -3.37
C PRO A 98 -6.50 -7.89 -3.43
N ALA A 99 -6.69 -7.09 -2.39
CA ALA A 99 -6.13 -5.74 -2.31
C ALA A 99 -4.98 -5.62 -1.29
N ASP A 100 -4.71 -6.69 -0.53
CA ASP A 100 -3.59 -6.83 0.40
C ASP A 100 -3.50 -8.30 0.86
N TRP A 101 -2.42 -8.62 1.57
CA TRP A 101 -2.22 -9.86 2.31
C TRP A 101 -2.78 -9.78 3.72
N GLY A 102 -3.30 -10.91 4.18
CA GLY A 102 -3.61 -11.19 5.57
C GLY A 102 -2.49 -11.98 6.22
N LEU A 103 -2.38 -11.87 7.54
CA LEU A 103 -1.42 -12.62 8.33
C LEU A 103 -2.08 -13.01 9.66
N ASP A 104 -1.97 -14.27 10.04
CA ASP A 104 -2.51 -14.80 11.30
C ASP A 104 -1.49 -15.77 11.94
N ALA A 105 -1.91 -16.49 12.98
CA ALA A 105 -1.09 -17.52 13.63
C ALA A 105 -0.65 -18.67 12.71
N ASN A 106 -1.34 -18.89 11.58
CA ASN A 106 -1.09 -19.96 10.62
C ASN A 106 -0.28 -19.47 9.39
N GLY A 107 0.16 -18.21 9.40
CA GLY A 107 0.96 -17.61 8.32
C GLY A 107 0.14 -16.75 7.35
N PRO A 108 0.70 -16.43 6.17
CA PRO A 108 0.10 -15.49 5.25
C PRO A 108 -1.09 -16.11 4.51
N TYR A 109 -2.08 -15.29 4.18
CA TYR A 109 -3.22 -15.65 3.35
C TYR A 109 -3.67 -14.43 2.55
N TYR A 110 -4.50 -14.61 1.54
CA TYR A 110 -5.16 -13.50 0.86
C TYR A 110 -6.61 -13.85 0.56
N VAL A 111 -7.42 -12.83 0.34
CA VAL A 111 -8.87 -12.98 0.13
C VAL A 111 -9.29 -12.15 -1.07
N GLY A 112 -10.12 -12.73 -1.93
CA GLY A 112 -10.79 -12.01 -3.02
C GLY A 112 -12.16 -12.59 -3.30
N LEU A 113 -12.75 -12.22 -4.43
CA LEU A 113 -14.02 -12.74 -4.92
C LEU A 113 -13.81 -13.53 -6.20
N ASN A 114 -14.46 -14.69 -6.30
CA ASN A 114 -14.60 -15.33 -7.59
C ASN A 114 -15.59 -14.56 -8.49
N LEU A 115 -15.71 -14.93 -9.77
CA LEU A 115 -16.65 -14.30 -10.72
C LEU A 115 -18.13 -14.33 -10.29
N ALA A 116 -18.51 -15.26 -9.39
CA ALA A 116 -19.85 -15.31 -8.84
C ALA A 116 -20.07 -14.30 -7.69
N GLY A 117 -19.00 -13.70 -7.15
CA GLY A 117 -19.04 -12.79 -6.00
C GLY A 117 -18.90 -13.48 -4.65
N GLN A 118 -18.43 -14.73 -4.61
CA GLN A 118 -18.16 -15.45 -3.36
C GLN A 118 -16.75 -15.13 -2.88
N PHE A 119 -16.59 -14.91 -1.57
CA PHE A 119 -15.27 -14.79 -0.97
C PHE A 119 -14.47 -16.10 -1.11
N VAL A 120 -13.22 -15.96 -1.53
CA VAL A 120 -12.25 -17.05 -1.65
C VAL A 120 -11.04 -16.69 -0.80
N VAL A 121 -10.78 -17.48 0.23
CA VAL A 121 -9.59 -17.39 1.08
C VAL A 121 -8.56 -18.37 0.55
N VAL A 122 -7.33 -17.89 0.33
CA VAL A 122 -6.24 -18.70 -0.19
C VAL A 122 -5.04 -18.59 0.75
N ARG A 123 -4.51 -19.74 1.15
CA ARG A 123 -3.30 -19.84 1.96
C ARG A 123 -2.23 -20.57 1.16
N PRO A 124 -1.17 -19.89 0.69
CA PRO A 124 -0.06 -20.53 0.02
C PRO A 124 0.56 -21.64 0.88
N THR A 125 0.87 -22.78 0.26
CA THR A 125 1.68 -23.86 0.84
C THR A 125 3.04 -23.98 0.14
N GLY A 126 3.27 -23.15 -0.86
CA GLY A 126 4.50 -23.00 -1.63
C GLY A 126 4.22 -22.16 -2.89
N ALA A 127 5.26 -21.83 -3.65
CA ALA A 127 5.17 -20.95 -4.82
C ALA A 127 4.13 -21.36 -5.90
N THR A 128 3.76 -22.65 -5.96
CA THR A 128 2.85 -23.22 -6.96
C THR A 128 1.69 -24.02 -6.34
N SER A 129 1.42 -23.84 -5.04
CA SER A 129 0.40 -24.64 -4.33
C SER A 129 -0.25 -23.87 -3.19
N ALA A 130 -1.52 -24.16 -2.91
CA ALA A 130 -2.27 -23.51 -1.85
C ALA A 130 -3.39 -24.38 -1.30
N ASN A 131 -3.85 -24.03 -0.10
CA ASN A 131 -5.18 -24.38 0.38
C ASN A 131 -6.16 -23.27 -0.02
N VAL A 132 -7.32 -23.66 -0.57
CA VAL A 132 -8.35 -22.74 -1.04
C VAL A 132 -9.66 -23.05 -0.33
N GLU A 133 -10.27 -22.03 0.26
CA GLU A 133 -11.56 -22.09 0.93
C GLU A 133 -12.52 -21.08 0.30
N VAL A 134 -13.69 -21.53 -0.13
CA VAL A 134 -14.78 -20.64 -0.56
C VAL A 134 -15.73 -20.45 0.61
N LEU A 135 -15.90 -19.22 1.07
CA LEU A 135 -16.76 -18.94 2.22
C LEU A 135 -18.23 -19.10 1.85
N SER A 136 -19.04 -19.52 2.83
CA SER A 136 -20.48 -19.76 2.66
C SER A 136 -21.33 -18.50 2.55
N THR A 137 -20.72 -17.31 2.58
CA THR A 137 -21.41 -16.02 2.44
C THR A 137 -22.18 -15.95 1.12
N PRO A 138 -23.36 -15.31 1.09
CA PRO A 138 -24.07 -15.07 -0.17
C PRO A 138 -23.17 -14.37 -1.20
N PRO A 139 -23.17 -14.81 -2.47
CA PRO A 139 -22.39 -14.17 -3.51
C PRO A 139 -22.86 -12.72 -3.76
N ASP A 140 -21.91 -11.78 -3.84
CA ASP A 140 -22.18 -10.37 -4.16
C ASP A 140 -20.98 -9.73 -4.87
N ASN A 141 -21.14 -9.38 -6.15
CA ASN A 141 -20.08 -8.78 -6.95
C ASN A 141 -19.89 -7.27 -6.68
N ARG A 142 -20.75 -6.63 -5.88
CA ARG A 142 -20.63 -5.20 -5.53
C ARG A 142 -19.54 -4.92 -4.49
N ARG A 143 -18.95 -5.97 -3.91
CA ARG A 143 -17.87 -5.90 -2.92
C ARG A 143 -16.54 -5.63 -3.62
N ARG A 144 -15.70 -4.78 -3.03
CA ARG A 144 -14.37 -4.40 -3.55
C ARG A 144 -13.41 -4.00 -2.43
N VAL A 145 -12.13 -3.76 -2.76
CA VAL A 145 -11.13 -3.22 -1.80
C VAL A 145 -11.07 -4.15 -0.58
N ILE A 146 -10.70 -5.41 -0.83
CA ILE A 146 -10.79 -6.51 0.14
C ILE A 146 -9.48 -6.61 0.89
N TYR A 147 -9.48 -6.12 2.13
CA TYR A 147 -8.30 -6.05 3.00
C TYR A 147 -8.45 -7.03 4.17
N PRO A 148 -7.84 -8.23 4.10
CA PRO A 148 -7.71 -9.10 5.26
C PRO A 148 -6.76 -8.50 6.31
N SER A 149 -6.95 -8.84 7.58
CA SER A 149 -6.14 -8.31 8.69
C SER A 149 -4.75 -8.93 8.74
N GLN A 150 -3.74 -8.11 9.07
CA GLN A 150 -2.36 -8.54 9.33
C GLN A 150 -2.07 -8.57 10.84
N LEU A 151 -2.37 -9.70 11.48
CA LEU A 151 -2.24 -9.95 12.92
C LEU A 151 -1.31 -11.16 13.18
N PRO A 152 0.03 -10.97 13.08
CA PRO A 152 0.98 -12.07 13.27
C PRO A 152 0.84 -12.72 14.64
N GLY A 153 0.76 -14.05 14.65
CA GLY A 153 0.67 -14.84 15.89
C GLY A 153 -0.69 -14.79 16.60
N VAL A 154 -1.70 -14.15 16.01
CA VAL A 154 -3.06 -14.10 16.54
C VAL A 154 -3.93 -15.11 15.79
N ASP A 155 -4.67 -15.94 16.54
CA ASP A 155 -5.68 -16.85 15.99
C ASP A 155 -7.02 -16.12 15.79
N ALA A 156 -6.99 -15.08 14.96
CA ALA A 156 -8.16 -14.30 14.57
C ALA A 156 -7.93 -13.76 13.16
N ARG A 157 -8.96 -13.86 12.33
CA ARG A 157 -8.92 -13.42 10.93
C ARG A 157 -10.06 -12.45 10.67
N PHE A 158 -9.74 -11.18 10.46
CA PHE A 158 -10.73 -10.19 10.07
C PHE A 158 -10.55 -9.78 8.62
N MET A 159 -11.59 -9.22 8.05
CA MET A 159 -11.57 -8.66 6.71
C MET A 159 -12.44 -7.41 6.69
N VAL A 160 -11.96 -6.39 6.00
CA VAL A 160 -12.81 -5.26 5.60
C VAL A 160 -12.95 -5.20 4.10
N TYR A 161 -14.06 -4.64 3.65
CA TYR A 161 -14.31 -4.39 2.25
C TYR A 161 -15.29 -3.24 2.06
N ILE A 162 -15.29 -2.64 0.87
CA ILE A 162 -16.28 -1.65 0.48
C ILE A 162 -17.40 -2.35 -0.29
N LEU A 163 -18.64 -2.16 0.15
CA LEU A 163 -19.84 -2.59 -0.55
C LEU A 163 -20.45 -1.40 -1.29
N ASN A 164 -20.55 -1.53 -2.62
CA ASN A 164 -21.24 -0.55 -3.44
C ASN A 164 -22.76 -0.72 -3.36
N GLU A 165 -23.49 0.39 -3.53
CA GLU A 165 -24.96 0.39 -3.57
C GLU A 165 -25.54 -0.52 -4.67
N ASN A 166 -25.16 -0.31 -5.94
CA ASN A 166 -25.86 -0.90 -7.08
C ASN A 166 -24.98 -1.79 -7.95
N VAL A 167 -23.78 -1.33 -8.32
CA VAL A 167 -22.90 -2.01 -9.29
C VAL A 167 -21.44 -2.00 -8.84
N PRO A 168 -20.61 -2.97 -9.26
CA PRO A 168 -19.17 -2.93 -9.03
C PRO A 168 -18.55 -1.67 -9.66
N GLY A 169 -17.57 -1.06 -8.99
CA GLY A 169 -16.96 0.19 -9.48
C GLY A 169 -16.36 1.07 -8.39
N TRP A 170 -15.49 1.98 -8.78
CA TRP A 170 -15.03 3.08 -7.92
C TRP A 170 -16.12 4.14 -7.73
N SER A 171 -15.92 5.07 -6.80
CA SER A 171 -16.90 6.13 -6.53
C SER A 171 -17.18 7.08 -7.69
N ASN A 172 -16.33 7.14 -8.71
CA ASN A 172 -16.63 7.89 -9.94
C ASN A 172 -17.73 7.24 -10.80
N ASN A 173 -18.13 6.00 -10.56
CA ASN A 173 -19.21 5.35 -11.32
C ASN A 173 -20.58 5.97 -10.95
N PRO A 174 -21.28 6.67 -11.88
CA PRO A 174 -22.50 7.40 -11.57
C PRO A 174 -23.64 6.52 -11.06
N ALA A 175 -23.60 5.20 -11.29
CA ALA A 175 -24.62 4.26 -10.84
C ALA A 175 -24.64 4.01 -9.32
N ASN A 176 -23.60 4.42 -8.58
CA ASN A 176 -23.52 4.25 -7.12
C ASN A 176 -23.55 5.61 -6.42
N ASN A 177 -24.45 5.82 -5.46
CA ASN A 177 -24.53 7.04 -4.66
C ASN A 177 -24.11 6.81 -3.19
N SER A 178 -23.99 5.57 -2.76
CA SER A 178 -23.61 5.19 -1.41
C SER A 178 -22.59 4.04 -1.41
N PHE A 179 -21.71 4.06 -0.41
CA PHE A 179 -20.64 3.10 -0.21
C PHE A 179 -20.59 2.75 1.27
N GLU A 180 -20.60 1.45 1.59
CA GLU A 180 -20.49 0.96 2.95
C GLU A 180 -19.13 0.33 3.18
N LEU A 181 -18.40 0.79 4.19
CA LEU A 181 -17.26 0.05 4.72
C LEU A 181 -17.81 -1.05 5.63
N ARG A 182 -17.53 -2.30 5.29
CA ARG A 182 -18.02 -3.50 5.97
C ARG A 182 -16.86 -4.19 6.68
N PHE A 183 -17.15 -4.79 7.82
CA PHE A 183 -16.24 -5.66 8.56
C PHE A 183 -16.82 -7.05 8.68
N MET A 184 -15.96 -8.06 8.57
CA MET A 184 -16.30 -9.48 8.69
C MET A 184 -15.24 -10.21 9.52
N ASN A 185 -15.70 -11.07 10.43
CA ASN A 185 -14.85 -12.11 11.03
C ASN A 185 -14.84 -13.32 10.08
N LEU A 186 -13.67 -13.69 9.55
CA LEU A 186 -13.55 -14.81 8.61
C LEU A 186 -13.78 -16.17 9.25
N ASP A 187 -13.65 -16.28 10.58
CA ASP A 187 -13.96 -17.49 11.34
C ASP A 187 -15.48 -17.66 11.57
N ASN A 188 -16.24 -16.57 11.44
CA ASN A 188 -17.70 -16.58 11.46
C ASN A 188 -18.25 -15.59 10.43
N PRO A 189 -18.21 -15.93 9.14
CA PRO A 189 -18.45 -14.96 8.06
C PRO A 189 -19.92 -14.52 7.93
N ASN A 190 -20.82 -15.04 8.76
CA ASN A 190 -22.18 -14.53 8.91
C ASN A 190 -22.27 -13.33 9.86
N GLU A 191 -21.23 -13.08 10.67
CA GLU A 191 -21.11 -11.91 11.55
C GLU A 191 -20.45 -10.77 10.78
N GLU A 192 -21.26 -10.08 10.00
CA GLU A 192 -20.87 -8.91 9.23
C GLU A 192 -21.51 -7.65 9.81
N ILE A 193 -20.73 -6.57 9.92
CA ILE A 193 -21.23 -5.27 10.37
C ILE A 193 -20.88 -4.16 9.38
N THR A 194 -21.70 -3.13 9.34
CA THR A 194 -21.35 -1.85 8.71
C THR A 194 -20.51 -1.03 9.70
N ILE A 195 -19.29 -0.69 9.32
CA ILE A 195 -18.47 0.28 10.05
C ILE A 195 -19.02 1.69 9.79
N GLU A 196 -19.19 2.03 8.51
CA GLU A 196 -19.64 3.36 8.09
C GLU A 196 -20.29 3.33 6.71
N THR A 197 -21.31 4.18 6.51
CA THR A 197 -21.88 4.48 5.19
C THR A 197 -21.49 5.89 4.78
N GLN A 198 -20.90 6.05 3.60
CA GLN A 198 -20.60 7.35 3.02
C GLN A 198 -21.41 7.57 1.75
N THR A 199 -22.12 8.69 1.71
CA THR A 199 -22.86 9.14 0.53
C THR A 199 -21.92 9.96 -0.36
N ARG A 200 -22.00 9.71 -1.67
CA ARG A 200 -21.25 10.44 -2.68
C ARG A 200 -22.04 11.62 -3.22
N THR A 201 -21.39 12.78 -3.31
CA THR A 201 -21.86 13.90 -4.14
C THR A 201 -21.13 13.87 -5.47
N PHE A 202 -21.76 13.31 -6.52
CA PHE A 202 -21.15 13.23 -7.85
C PHE A 202 -20.78 14.63 -8.39
N PRO A 203 -19.61 14.83 -9.03
CA PRO A 203 -18.63 13.81 -9.47
C PRO A 203 -17.52 13.48 -8.45
N SER A 204 -17.60 13.98 -7.22
CA SER A 204 -16.57 13.75 -6.20
C SER A 204 -16.51 12.29 -5.77
N ALA A 205 -15.31 11.84 -5.38
CA ALA A 205 -15.12 10.56 -4.71
C ALA A 205 -15.72 10.58 -3.29
N VAL A 206 -15.89 9.40 -2.67
CA VAL A 206 -16.11 9.30 -1.21
C VAL A 206 -14.78 9.27 -0.49
N GLY A 207 -14.76 9.64 0.80
CA GLY A 207 -13.51 9.75 1.55
C GLY A 207 -12.74 8.42 1.62
N MET A 208 -13.43 7.29 1.71
CA MET A 208 -12.81 5.95 1.72
C MET A 208 -12.20 5.52 0.37
N ASP A 209 -12.43 6.27 -0.72
CA ASP A 209 -11.71 6.10 -1.99
C ASP A 209 -10.55 7.09 -2.15
N VAL A 210 -10.52 8.15 -1.35
CA VAL A 210 -9.41 9.12 -1.32
C VAL A 210 -8.31 8.66 -0.36
N ILE A 211 -8.70 8.08 0.77
CA ILE A 211 -7.81 7.40 1.71
C ILE A 211 -8.39 6.01 1.92
N VAL A 212 -7.84 5.04 1.20
CA VAL A 212 -8.35 3.67 1.18
C VAL A 212 -8.25 3.01 2.57
N PRO A 213 -9.17 2.10 2.92
CA PRO A 213 -9.07 1.34 4.17
C PRO A 213 -7.78 0.52 4.20
N ARG A 214 -6.95 0.70 5.22
CA ARG A 214 -5.73 -0.09 5.42
C ARG A 214 -5.57 -0.47 6.89
N TRP A 215 -5.11 -1.69 7.14
CA TRP A 215 -4.77 -2.14 8.48
C TRP A 215 -3.46 -1.48 8.91
N ILE A 216 -3.40 -1.00 10.16
CA ILE A 216 -2.12 -0.65 10.76
C ILE A 216 -1.42 -1.99 11.05
N LYS A 217 -0.46 -2.37 10.18
CA LYS A 217 0.20 -3.70 10.18
C LYS A 217 0.59 -4.12 11.60
N SER A 218 0.32 -5.38 11.95
CA SER A 218 0.53 -5.98 13.28
C SER A 218 -0.34 -5.44 14.41
N THR A 219 -1.47 -4.78 14.11
CA THR A 219 -2.41 -4.30 15.13
C THR A 219 -3.87 -4.54 14.70
N PRO A 220 -4.84 -4.59 15.63
CA PRO A 220 -6.26 -4.77 15.29
C PRO A 220 -6.93 -3.48 14.77
N TYR A 221 -6.15 -2.43 14.51
CA TYR A 221 -6.67 -1.14 14.10
C TYR A 221 -6.65 -0.99 12.58
N LEU A 222 -7.78 -0.54 12.04
CA LEU A 222 -7.96 -0.17 10.66
C LEU A 222 -8.08 1.35 10.56
N THR A 223 -7.42 1.96 9.58
CA THR A 223 -7.66 3.37 9.22
C THR A 223 -8.38 3.49 7.90
N TYR A 224 -9.24 4.50 7.76
CA TYR A 224 -9.93 4.79 6.49
C TYR A 224 -10.32 6.27 6.39
N GLY A 225 -10.51 6.77 5.17
CA GLY A 225 -10.87 8.16 4.90
C GLY A 225 -12.35 8.50 5.07
N PHE A 226 -12.62 9.75 5.45
CA PHE A 226 -13.94 10.38 5.35
C PHE A 226 -13.76 11.89 5.06
N PHE A 227 -14.78 12.54 4.52
CA PHE A 227 -14.79 14.00 4.42
C PHE A 227 -15.44 14.62 5.65
N ASP A 228 -14.77 15.59 6.27
CA ASP A 228 -15.35 16.38 7.34
C ASP A 228 -16.34 17.45 6.83
N ASN A 229 -16.93 18.22 7.74
CA ASN A 229 -17.90 19.26 7.39
C ASN A 229 -17.31 20.41 6.53
N ASN A 230 -15.98 20.54 6.48
CA ASN A 230 -15.27 21.51 5.66
C ASN A 230 -14.75 20.89 4.36
N ASN A 231 -15.12 19.65 4.06
CA ASN A 231 -14.69 18.89 2.89
C ASN A 231 -13.19 18.59 2.85
N PHE A 232 -12.52 18.55 4.02
CA PHE A 232 -11.17 18.01 4.12
C PHE A 232 -11.23 16.49 4.31
N ALA A 233 -10.37 15.76 3.60
CA ALA A 233 -10.18 14.34 3.81
C ALA A 233 -9.46 14.10 5.15
N GLN A 234 -10.16 13.47 6.08
CA GLN A 234 -9.67 13.10 7.40
C GLN A 234 -9.67 11.58 7.56
N ILE A 235 -8.96 11.09 8.57
CA ILE A 235 -8.80 9.67 8.84
C ILE A 235 -9.59 9.31 10.08
N LYS A 236 -10.34 8.21 10.00
CA LYS A 236 -10.92 7.51 11.13
C LYS A 236 -10.16 6.22 11.43
N GLU A 237 -10.24 5.79 12.67
CA GLU A 237 -9.73 4.52 13.17
C GLU A 237 -10.87 3.64 13.66
N PHE A 238 -10.84 2.36 13.31
CA PHE A 238 -11.72 1.32 13.80
C PHE A 238 -10.91 0.20 14.48
N ASN A 239 -11.42 -0.37 15.57
CA ASN A 239 -10.78 -1.48 16.30
C ASN A 239 -11.55 -2.79 16.07
N ALA A 240 -10.91 -3.75 15.39
CA ALA A 240 -11.51 -5.04 15.06
C ALA A 240 -11.88 -5.91 16.27
N PHE A 241 -11.21 -5.73 17.41
CA PHE A 241 -11.54 -6.46 18.64
C PHE A 241 -12.69 -5.83 19.43
N ALA A 242 -13.11 -4.62 19.07
CA ALA A 242 -14.27 -3.95 19.64
C ALA A 242 -15.18 -3.44 18.51
N PRO A 243 -15.72 -4.34 17.66
CA PRO A 243 -16.35 -3.96 16.40
C PRO A 243 -17.68 -3.18 16.58
N LEU A 244 -18.24 -3.16 17.78
CA LEU A 244 -19.45 -2.39 18.12
C LEU A 244 -19.15 -0.95 18.54
N ASP A 245 -17.89 -0.62 18.80
CA ASP A 245 -17.49 0.75 19.14
C ASP A 245 -17.49 1.62 17.87
N SER A 246 -17.89 2.88 18.02
CA SER A 246 -17.87 3.82 16.90
C SER A 246 -16.43 4.17 16.50
N PRO A 247 -16.12 4.25 15.20
CA PRO A 247 -14.82 4.70 14.73
C PRO A 247 -14.46 6.10 15.23
N LEU A 248 -13.18 6.31 15.57
CA LEU A 248 -12.66 7.55 16.12
C LEU A 248 -12.00 8.38 15.02
N VAL A 249 -12.25 9.70 15.00
CA VAL A 249 -11.52 10.62 14.12
C VAL A 249 -10.10 10.82 14.68
N VAL A 250 -9.08 10.50 13.88
CA VAL A 250 -7.67 10.51 14.30
C VAL A 250 -6.81 11.52 13.53
N THR A 251 -7.36 12.30 12.61
CA THR A 251 -6.72 13.53 12.08
C THR A 251 -7.71 14.69 12.07
N ASN A 252 -7.22 15.91 12.25
CA ASN A 252 -8.05 17.12 12.26
C ASN A 252 -7.23 18.35 11.89
N ASP A 253 -6.68 18.34 10.69
CA ASP A 253 -5.91 19.45 10.11
C ASP A 253 -6.49 19.82 8.73
N GLN A 254 -6.02 20.92 8.15
CA GLN A 254 -6.53 21.44 6.87
C GLN A 254 -5.81 20.84 5.66
N ASN A 255 -5.00 19.79 5.84
CA ASN A 255 -4.25 19.19 4.74
C ASN A 255 -5.15 18.24 3.94
N ILE A 256 -5.08 18.34 2.62
CA ILE A 256 -5.72 17.41 1.70
C ILE A 256 -4.83 16.17 1.62
N LYS A 257 -5.24 15.12 2.32
CA LYS A 257 -4.58 13.82 2.38
C LYS A 257 -5.09 12.94 1.24
N THR A 258 -4.21 12.20 0.61
CA THR A 258 -4.53 11.17 -0.38
C THR A 258 -3.74 9.90 -0.08
N ASP A 259 -4.35 8.74 -0.32
CA ASP A 259 -3.73 7.41 -0.25
C ASP A 259 -2.85 7.21 1.00
N GLY A 260 -3.43 7.46 2.17
CA GLY A 260 -2.72 7.36 3.45
C GLY A 260 -2.40 5.91 3.81
N HIS A 261 -1.11 5.55 3.86
CA HIS A 261 -0.65 4.23 4.27
C HIS A 261 -0.19 4.22 5.74
N PRO A 262 -0.86 3.48 6.63
CA PRO A 262 -0.45 3.35 8.03
C PRO A 262 0.66 2.31 8.21
N ILE A 263 1.51 2.52 9.23
CA ILE A 263 2.48 1.51 9.68
C ILE A 263 2.72 1.63 11.19
N ASN A 264 2.88 0.49 11.86
CA ASN A 264 3.34 0.43 13.24
C ASN A 264 4.85 0.15 13.24
N ASN A 265 5.63 0.98 13.93
CA ASN A 265 7.06 0.77 14.08
C ASN A 265 7.35 -0.12 15.30
N PRO A 266 7.81 -1.36 15.11
CA PRO A 266 8.04 -2.29 16.22
C PRO A 266 9.24 -1.90 17.08
N PHE A 267 10.16 -1.08 16.57
CA PHE A 267 11.40 -0.70 17.26
C PHE A 267 11.20 0.47 18.24
N ASN A 268 10.22 1.33 17.98
CA ASN A 268 9.93 2.49 18.83
C ASN A 268 8.48 2.60 19.34
N ASN A 269 7.61 1.66 18.95
CA ASN A 269 6.18 1.59 19.30
C ASN A 269 5.36 2.82 18.90
N LYS A 270 5.83 3.62 17.96
CA LYS A 270 5.06 4.71 17.37
C LYS A 270 4.33 4.21 16.12
N GLN A 271 3.26 4.90 15.78
CA GLN A 271 2.50 4.65 14.57
C GLN A 271 2.62 5.84 13.65
N TYR A 272 2.71 5.54 12.35
CA TYR A 272 2.87 6.52 11.29
C TYR A 272 1.79 6.35 10.25
N ILE A 273 1.46 7.44 9.56
CA ILE A 273 0.71 7.43 8.32
C ILE A 273 1.49 8.30 7.35
N VAL A 274 1.84 7.75 6.19
CA VAL A 274 2.39 8.53 5.08
C VAL A 274 1.29 8.74 4.06
N SER A 275 1.10 9.98 3.61
CA SER A 275 -0.01 10.32 2.72
C SER A 275 0.43 11.40 1.75
N GLY A 276 0.05 11.25 0.48
CA GLY A 276 0.19 12.32 -0.51
C GLY A 276 -0.52 13.60 -0.06
N PHE A 277 0.04 14.73 -0.48
CA PHE A 277 -0.42 16.05 -0.05
C PHE A 277 -0.82 16.91 -1.24
N GLY A 278 -2.12 17.27 -1.28
CA GLY A 278 -2.65 18.20 -2.28
C GLY A 278 -2.61 17.69 -3.72
N GLY A 279 -2.30 16.41 -3.94
CA GLY A 279 -2.14 15.83 -5.27
C GLY A 279 -0.98 16.43 -6.05
N GLY A 280 0.13 16.79 -5.38
CA GLY A 280 1.35 17.29 -6.02
C GLY A 280 2.57 16.40 -5.72
N GLU A 281 3.77 16.98 -5.83
CA GLU A 281 5.07 16.32 -5.62
C GLU A 281 5.44 16.04 -4.15
N SER A 282 4.53 16.33 -3.21
CA SER A 282 4.81 16.23 -1.77
C SER A 282 3.88 15.26 -1.06
N ALA A 283 4.41 14.68 0.01
CA ALA A 283 3.67 13.86 0.97
C ALA A 283 3.90 14.35 2.39
N LEU A 284 3.00 13.97 3.30
CA LEU A 284 3.08 14.29 4.72
C LEU A 284 3.21 12.99 5.52
N VAL A 285 4.15 13.01 6.46
CA VAL A 285 4.29 11.98 7.48
C VAL A 285 3.57 12.46 8.73
N TYR A 286 2.61 11.65 9.18
CA TYR A 286 1.95 11.82 10.45
C TYR A 286 2.43 10.80 11.45
N ARG A 287 2.43 11.15 12.74
CA ARG A 287 2.87 10.29 13.82
C ARG A 287 1.96 10.39 15.03
N ARG A 288 1.84 9.28 15.77
CA ARG A 288 1.30 9.26 17.14
C ARG A 288 2.04 8.22 17.99
N ASN A 289 1.84 8.29 19.30
CA ASN A 289 2.51 7.39 20.24
C ASN A 289 1.67 6.17 20.62
N GLN A 290 0.35 6.24 20.56
CA GLN A 290 -0.55 5.17 20.96
C GLN A 290 -1.82 5.16 20.09
N PRO A 291 -2.51 4.02 19.94
CA PRO A 291 -3.81 3.94 19.29
C PRO A 291 -4.82 4.92 19.88
N SER A 292 -5.82 5.29 19.08
CA SER A 292 -6.91 6.20 19.47
C SER A 292 -6.48 7.63 19.84
N GLN A 293 -5.19 7.95 19.75
CA GLN A 293 -4.70 9.33 19.74
C GLN A 293 -4.77 9.90 18.33
N SER A 294 -4.89 11.22 18.24
CA SER A 294 -4.73 11.92 16.97
C SER A 294 -3.30 11.81 16.45
N PHE A 295 -3.19 11.54 15.17
CA PHE A 295 -1.99 11.68 14.38
C PHE A 295 -1.67 13.18 14.20
N VAL A 296 -0.40 13.53 14.32
CA VAL A 296 0.11 14.88 14.06
C VAL A 296 1.14 14.83 12.93
N SER A 297 1.07 15.77 12.00
CA SER A 297 2.09 15.92 10.96
C SER A 297 3.42 16.29 11.59
N ILE A 298 4.48 15.57 11.23
CA ILE A 298 5.84 15.77 11.77
C ILE A 298 6.87 16.11 10.71
N GLU A 299 6.59 15.77 9.45
CA GLU A 299 7.55 15.83 8.35
C GLU A 299 6.79 15.96 7.03
N THR A 300 7.39 16.69 6.09
CA THR A 300 6.97 16.77 4.70
C THR A 300 8.07 16.14 3.85
N ILE A 301 7.68 15.23 2.97
CA ILE A 301 8.54 14.64 1.94
C ILE A 301 8.28 15.42 0.67
N THR A 302 9.30 16.09 0.11
CA THR A 302 9.20 16.81 -1.16
C THR A 302 10.30 16.29 -2.08
N THR A 303 9.89 15.71 -3.21
CA THR A 303 10.78 14.97 -4.08
C THR A 303 11.59 15.91 -4.98
N PRO A 304 12.93 15.82 -5.02
CA PRO A 304 13.75 16.65 -5.89
C PRO A 304 13.84 16.04 -7.29
N THR A 305 12.70 15.87 -7.97
CA THR A 305 12.58 15.14 -9.24
C THR A 305 13.47 15.76 -10.32
N PRO A 306 14.54 15.08 -10.78
CA PRO A 306 15.46 15.66 -11.75
C PRO A 306 14.95 15.59 -13.19
N ASN A 307 14.00 14.68 -13.50
CA ASN A 307 13.58 14.44 -14.88
C ASN A 307 12.16 14.93 -15.22
N LEU A 308 11.31 15.13 -14.21
CA LEU A 308 9.93 15.57 -14.39
C LEU A 308 9.83 17.10 -14.47
N LEU A 309 8.99 17.61 -15.37
CA LEU A 309 8.76 19.05 -15.57
C LEU A 309 7.69 19.58 -14.61
N ASN A 310 6.60 18.84 -14.45
CA ASN A 310 5.51 19.14 -13.52
C ASN A 310 5.23 17.90 -12.67
N PRO A 311 6.11 17.58 -11.70
CA PRO A 311 5.95 16.42 -10.86
C PRO A 311 4.67 16.49 -10.01
N THR A 312 3.98 15.36 -9.94
CA THR A 312 2.75 15.20 -9.16
C THR A 312 2.62 13.76 -8.66
N LEU A 313 1.58 13.50 -7.86
CA LEU A 313 1.26 12.18 -7.32
C LEU A 313 2.42 11.57 -6.53
N ASN A 314 2.97 12.30 -5.57
CA ASN A 314 3.78 11.69 -4.50
C ASN A 314 2.87 10.85 -3.60
N GLN A 315 2.61 9.62 -4.03
CA GLN A 315 1.59 8.69 -3.51
C GLN A 315 2.04 7.23 -3.70
N SER A 316 1.15 6.27 -3.39
CA SER A 316 1.48 4.84 -3.39
C SER A 316 2.66 4.57 -2.44
N HIS A 317 2.59 5.19 -1.27
CA HIS A 317 3.59 4.99 -0.23
C HIS A 317 3.48 3.60 0.34
N GLU A 318 4.52 2.79 0.19
CA GLU A 318 4.59 1.44 0.76
C GLU A 318 5.70 1.38 1.82
N PRO A 319 5.35 1.49 3.13
CA PRO A 319 6.33 1.50 4.20
C PRO A 319 6.92 0.11 4.48
N PHE A 320 8.24 0.06 4.73
CA PHE A 320 8.97 -1.16 5.04
C PHE A 320 10.12 -0.90 6.03
N PHE A 321 10.64 -1.97 6.62
CA PHE A 321 11.78 -1.90 7.54
C PHE A 321 13.01 -2.57 6.92
N PHE A 322 14.16 -1.92 7.04
CA PHE A 322 15.46 -2.50 6.68
C PHE A 322 16.50 -2.00 7.68
N ASP A 323 17.33 -2.90 8.23
CA ASP A 323 18.30 -2.59 9.29
C ASP A 323 17.70 -1.76 10.45
N ASP A 324 16.53 -2.17 10.95
CA ASP A 324 15.75 -1.52 12.02
C ASP A 324 15.29 -0.08 11.71
N GLN A 325 15.53 0.44 10.51
CA GLN A 325 15.10 1.76 10.05
C GLN A 325 13.81 1.66 9.22
N LEU A 326 12.90 2.63 9.40
CA LEU A 326 11.67 2.74 8.64
C LEU A 326 11.91 3.57 7.38
N TYR A 327 11.49 3.02 6.25
CA TYR A 327 11.51 3.64 4.93
C TYR A 327 10.12 3.56 4.29
N THR A 328 9.94 4.25 3.17
CA THR A 328 8.84 4.05 2.25
C THR A 328 9.34 4.16 0.82
N THR A 329 8.89 3.26 -0.04
CA THR A 329 8.87 3.50 -1.49
C THR A 329 7.68 4.38 -1.84
N PHE A 330 7.75 5.07 -2.96
CA PHE A 330 6.64 5.83 -3.54
C PHE A 330 6.93 6.18 -5.00
N GLN A 331 5.90 6.59 -5.73
CA GLN A 331 6.03 7.09 -7.10
C GLN A 331 5.86 8.61 -7.14
N VAL A 332 6.39 9.25 -8.18
CA VAL A 332 6.05 10.60 -8.63
C VAL A 332 5.98 10.54 -10.16
N ASN A 333 5.01 11.22 -10.77
CA ASN A 333 4.78 11.18 -12.22
C ASN A 333 4.67 12.59 -12.81
N GLU A 334 4.81 12.71 -14.12
CA GLU A 334 4.48 13.95 -14.84
C GLU A 334 2.96 14.21 -14.81
N ASP A 335 2.55 15.46 -14.65
CA ASP A 335 1.13 15.81 -14.52
C ASP A 335 0.32 15.66 -15.83
N GLY A 336 -0.42 14.55 -15.94
CA GLY A 336 -1.48 14.33 -16.95
C GLY A 336 -2.83 14.99 -16.62
N GLY A 337 -2.97 15.69 -15.49
CA GLY A 337 -4.15 16.45 -15.12
C GLY A 337 -5.28 15.67 -14.44
N THR A 338 -5.24 14.32 -14.44
CA THR A 338 -6.12 13.47 -13.62
C THR A 338 -5.35 12.29 -13.07
N PHE A 339 -5.75 11.76 -11.90
CA PHE A 339 -5.09 10.59 -11.29
C PHE A 339 -4.87 9.43 -12.28
N LEU A 340 -5.89 9.07 -13.07
CA LEU A 340 -5.81 7.93 -13.99
C LEU A 340 -4.84 8.21 -15.15
N ASP A 341 -4.83 9.44 -15.65
CA ASP A 341 -3.97 9.84 -16.77
C ASP A 341 -2.51 9.90 -16.31
N THR A 342 -2.27 10.61 -15.21
CA THR A 342 -0.94 10.73 -14.61
C THR A 342 -0.34 9.37 -14.18
N THR A 343 -1.14 8.48 -13.57
CA THR A 343 -0.62 7.18 -13.07
C THR A 343 -0.35 6.19 -14.21
N TRP A 344 -1.15 6.21 -15.28
CA TRP A 344 -1.15 5.13 -16.28
C TRP A 344 -0.73 5.52 -17.69
N ASN A 345 -0.54 6.82 -17.96
CA ASN A 345 -0.17 7.31 -19.29
C ASN A 345 1.04 8.27 -19.27
N GLU A 346 1.48 8.72 -18.09
CA GLU A 346 2.59 9.67 -17.97
C GLU A 346 3.84 9.01 -17.38
N PRO A 347 5.05 9.46 -17.78
CA PRO A 347 6.29 8.94 -17.25
C PRO A 347 6.42 9.23 -15.75
N GLY A 348 7.22 8.42 -15.06
CA GLY A 348 7.39 8.55 -13.62
C GLY A 348 8.77 8.20 -13.11
N GLU A 349 8.91 8.38 -11.81
CA GLU A 349 10.08 8.08 -11.00
C GLU A 349 9.63 7.31 -9.76
N ILE A 350 10.40 6.29 -9.37
CA ILE A 350 10.23 5.53 -8.13
C ILE A 350 11.33 5.96 -7.16
N TRP A 351 10.93 6.29 -5.96
CA TRP A 351 11.81 6.82 -4.92
C TRP A 351 11.72 6.01 -3.64
N ILE A 352 12.81 6.01 -2.87
CA ILE A 352 12.84 5.57 -1.46
C ILE A 352 13.16 6.78 -0.61
N THR A 353 12.51 6.91 0.54
CA THR A 353 12.90 7.86 1.60
C THR A 353 12.89 7.23 2.98
N SER A 354 13.78 7.68 3.86
CA SER A 354 13.70 7.42 5.30
C SER A 354 12.51 8.15 5.93
N ILE A 355 11.91 7.59 6.98
CA ILE A 355 10.82 8.21 7.77
C ILE A 355 11.27 8.45 9.21
N ASP A 356 10.97 9.63 9.77
CA ASP A 356 11.27 10.00 11.17
C ASP A 356 12.77 9.85 11.53
N ASP A 357 13.64 10.09 10.55
CA ASP A 357 15.09 10.18 10.73
C ASP A 357 15.53 11.63 11.01
N LEU A 358 16.68 11.82 11.65
CA LEU A 358 17.23 13.15 11.95
C LEU A 358 17.54 13.96 10.69
N GLN A 359 17.90 13.27 9.61
CA GLN A 359 18.09 13.83 8.29
C GLN A 359 17.34 12.96 7.29
N GLN A 360 16.33 13.53 6.63
CA GLN A 360 15.63 12.85 5.55
C GLN A 360 16.62 12.56 4.41
N ASN A 361 16.77 11.28 4.08
CA ASN A 361 17.53 10.81 2.94
C ASN A 361 16.56 10.24 1.91
N MET A 362 16.82 10.54 0.64
CA MET A 362 15.95 10.17 -0.47
C MET A 362 16.78 9.72 -1.66
N TRP A 363 16.34 8.67 -2.35
CA TRP A 363 17.05 8.05 -3.45
C TRP A 363 16.08 7.74 -4.60
N LEU A 364 16.45 8.17 -5.81
CA LEU A 364 15.80 7.73 -7.06
C LEU A 364 16.29 6.32 -7.36
N ILE A 365 15.38 5.37 -7.54
CA ILE A 365 15.73 3.94 -7.59
C ILE A 365 15.41 3.25 -8.91
N ASN A 366 14.88 3.96 -9.89
CA ASN A 366 14.70 3.46 -11.25
C ASN A 366 15.47 4.30 -12.28
N ASP A 367 15.80 3.68 -13.42
CA ASP A 367 16.26 4.40 -14.59
C ASP A 367 15.07 5.12 -15.24
N PHE A 368 15.21 6.44 -15.44
CA PHE A 368 14.13 7.23 -16.02
C PHE A 368 14.00 6.98 -17.53
N ASP A 369 12.78 6.67 -17.96
CA ASP A 369 12.40 6.50 -19.36
C ASP A 369 11.13 7.33 -19.65
N THR A 370 11.22 8.23 -20.62
CA THR A 370 10.10 9.08 -21.02
C THR A 370 8.95 8.31 -21.68
N GLU A 371 9.19 7.09 -22.14
CA GLU A 371 8.19 6.25 -22.79
C GLU A 371 7.52 5.26 -21.82
N LEU A 372 8.01 5.14 -20.58
CA LEU A 372 7.47 4.20 -19.60
C LEU A 372 6.62 4.92 -18.55
N ASN A 373 5.34 4.58 -18.49
CA ASN A 373 4.54 4.91 -17.33
C ASN A 373 4.85 3.92 -16.20
N ILE A 374 5.49 4.41 -15.13
CA ILE A 374 5.86 3.60 -13.97
C ILE A 374 4.98 3.92 -12.77
N SER A 375 4.57 2.89 -12.02
CA SER A 375 3.62 3.02 -10.91
C SER A 375 3.63 1.83 -9.97
N GLU A 376 2.99 1.99 -8.81
CA GLU A 376 2.70 0.96 -7.80
C GLU A 376 3.99 0.26 -7.29
N PRO A 377 4.90 1.00 -6.62
CA PRO A 377 6.13 0.39 -6.11
C PRO A 377 5.90 -0.42 -4.83
N GLU A 378 6.16 -1.72 -4.92
CA GLU A 378 6.04 -2.70 -3.86
C GLU A 378 7.41 -3.15 -3.34
N PRO A 379 7.79 -2.80 -2.09
CA PRO A 379 9.06 -3.19 -1.52
C PRO A 379 9.02 -4.62 -0.97
N TYR A 380 10.09 -5.35 -1.21
CA TYR A 380 10.35 -6.69 -0.66
C TYR A 380 11.69 -6.68 0.07
N THR A 381 11.65 -7.02 1.36
CA THR A 381 12.87 -7.17 2.17
C THR A 381 13.36 -8.62 2.05
N GLY A 382 14.41 -8.82 1.25
CA GLY A 382 15.11 -10.10 1.13
C GLY A 382 16.10 -10.32 2.27
N ASN A 383 17.03 -11.26 2.10
CA ASN A 383 17.99 -11.61 3.17
C ASN A 383 18.99 -10.49 3.46
N ASP A 384 19.59 -9.90 2.42
CA ASP A 384 20.64 -8.88 2.54
C ASP A 384 20.35 -7.62 1.70
N LYS A 385 19.17 -7.56 1.05
CA LYS A 385 18.80 -6.52 0.08
C LYS A 385 17.33 -6.19 0.17
N ILE A 386 17.00 -4.99 -0.32
CA ILE A 386 15.63 -4.60 -0.63
C ILE A 386 15.48 -4.68 -2.15
N PHE A 387 14.39 -5.30 -2.59
CA PHE A 387 13.94 -5.27 -3.98
C PHE A 387 12.69 -4.40 -4.05
N VAL A 388 12.54 -3.61 -5.10
CA VAL A 388 11.33 -2.81 -5.31
C VAL A 388 10.75 -3.22 -6.65
N TYR A 389 9.56 -3.83 -6.60
CA TYR A 389 8.80 -4.22 -7.77
C TYR A 389 7.91 -3.06 -8.16
N TYR A 390 7.80 -2.74 -9.43
CA TYR A 390 6.87 -1.72 -9.91
C TYR A 390 6.38 -2.09 -11.29
N SER A 391 5.20 -1.59 -11.64
CA SER A 391 4.65 -1.74 -12.98
C SER A 391 5.31 -0.73 -13.91
N GLY A 392 5.81 -1.19 -15.06
CA GLY A 392 6.28 -0.34 -16.15
C GLY A 392 5.59 -0.74 -17.45
N LYS A 393 4.79 0.16 -18.01
CA LYS A 393 4.08 -0.07 -19.27
C LYS A 393 4.60 0.90 -20.34
N ALA A 394 4.75 0.38 -21.55
CA ALA A 394 5.15 1.10 -22.75
C ALA A 394 3.95 1.29 -23.68
#